data_AF-A0A839QKA4-F1
#
_entry.id   AF-A0A839QKA4-F1
#
_cell.length_a   1.000
_cell.length_b   1.000
_cell.length_c   1.000
_cell.angle_alpha   90.00
_cell.angle_beta   90.00
_cell.angle_gamma   90.00
#
_symmetry.space_group_name_H-M   'P 1'
#
loop_
_entity.id
_entity.type
_entity.pdbx_description
1 polymer ?
#
loop_
_entity_poly.entity_id
_entity_poly.type
_entity_poly.pdbx_seq_one_letter_code
_entity_poly.pdbx_strand_id
1 'polypeptide(L)'
;MTETTAPPRAGAPTTWTLDDYHGGRCALADLLKPLPMETSREYELLLMGIALKADRARLRPELLVAVRDADEDVAFAAFYCGTILLRRMKDFTELESWFMIYGPRFAGRPAYGHTRVMSDLERGLRNVDVSQTLRLSRGYAQGFPKHTGFVHLYADVVATARELARENGDEQPPVDAIESGLKAVDDAIALEPGYAKFYATKARLLALRHDYGEALICITFAIDREDSSRSDYAIRIGNYQSLRLSIQSQENDRKLRNRIEEYSREFDRKHDEAEAKLAESVSRMDGSTLKNLEFLGFFAALISFTIGSVQMAVSFPPQDAAGLIVVLMGALLVAFSGFSFILERHLSTSSWRVLIAGGVGLLACVGGALIWLR
;
A
#
# COMPACT_ATOMS: atom_id res chain seq x y z
N MET A 1 49.44 60.63 42.56
CA MET A 1 48.40 59.99 41.73
C MET A 1 47.92 58.76 42.47
N THR A 2 46.84 58.91 43.22
CA THR A 2 46.21 57.83 44.00
C THR A 2 45.17 57.16 43.12
N GLU A 3 45.45 55.94 42.67
CA GLU A 3 44.45 55.07 42.03
C GLU A 3 43.50 54.53 43.10
N THR A 4 42.27 55.04 43.03
CA THR A 4 41.14 54.58 43.82
C THR A 4 40.66 53.24 43.25
N THR A 5 40.99 52.13 43.91
CA THR A 5 40.37 50.82 43.67
C THR A 5 38.91 50.88 44.12
N ALA A 6 37.99 50.94 43.15
CA ALA A 6 36.57 50.73 43.42
C ALA A 6 36.34 49.27 43.87
N PRO A 7 35.48 49.02 44.87
CA PRO A 7 35.16 47.66 45.28
C PRO A 7 34.37 46.94 44.17
N PRO A 8 34.47 45.61 44.07
CA PRO A 8 33.69 44.84 43.11
C PRO A 8 32.20 45.05 43.38
N ARG A 9 31.44 45.43 42.34
CA ARG A 9 29.98 45.55 42.42
C ARG A 9 29.39 44.20 42.83
N ALA A 10 28.58 44.25 43.89
CA ALA A 10 27.80 43.14 44.40
C ALA A 10 26.78 42.63 43.37
N GLY A 11 26.61 41.30 43.34
CA GLY A 11 25.40 40.61 42.89
C GLY A 11 25.31 40.32 41.39
N ALA A 12 25.97 39.25 40.92
CA ALA A 12 25.43 38.50 39.78
C ALA A 12 24.08 37.90 40.22
N PRO A 13 23.00 37.95 39.43
CA PRO A 13 21.75 37.30 39.79
C PRO A 13 22.01 35.79 39.82
N THR A 14 21.78 35.18 40.98
CA THR A 14 21.79 33.73 41.15
C THR A 14 20.75 33.13 40.21
N THR A 15 21.16 32.54 39.09
CA THR A 15 20.26 31.80 38.21
C THR A 15 19.83 30.53 38.94
N TRP A 16 18.57 30.49 39.37
CA TRP A 16 17.99 29.29 39.98
C TRP A 16 18.06 28.11 39.02
N THR A 17 18.45 26.96 39.54
CA THR A 17 18.53 25.72 38.76
C THR A 17 17.32 24.82 39.01
N LEU A 18 17.13 23.83 38.15
CA LEU A 18 16.11 22.81 38.34
C LEU A 18 16.32 22.01 39.64
N ASP A 19 17.59 21.80 40.03
CA ASP A 19 17.94 21.14 41.30
C ASP A 19 17.61 22.02 42.51
N ASP A 20 17.68 23.35 42.37
CA ASP A 20 17.22 24.29 43.40
C ASP A 20 15.70 24.22 43.56
N TYR A 21 14.97 24.17 42.46
CA TYR A 21 13.53 23.99 42.50
C TYR A 21 13.13 22.66 43.13
N HIS A 22 13.76 21.55 42.74
CA HIS A 22 13.54 20.23 43.37
C HIS A 22 13.87 20.22 44.85
N GLY A 23 14.95 20.90 45.25
CA GLY A 23 15.34 21.07 46.64
C GLY A 23 14.46 22.05 47.44
N GLY A 24 13.42 22.64 46.83
CA GLY A 24 12.55 23.61 47.47
C GLY A 24 13.22 24.96 47.77
N ARG A 25 14.36 25.24 47.14
CA ARG A 25 15.16 26.45 47.37
C ARG A 25 14.68 27.67 46.58
N CYS A 26 13.82 27.46 45.58
CA CYS A 26 13.17 28.53 44.82
C CYS A 26 11.73 28.17 44.44
N ALA A 27 10.93 29.20 44.13
CA ALA A 27 9.60 29.04 43.55
C ALA A 27 9.70 28.81 42.04
N LEU A 28 8.65 28.21 41.44
CA LEU A 28 8.61 28.01 40.00
C LEU A 28 8.70 29.33 39.21
N ALA A 29 8.04 30.40 39.67
CA ALA A 29 8.07 31.70 38.99
C ALA A 29 9.50 32.25 38.86
N ASP A 30 10.32 32.08 39.89
CA ASP A 30 11.72 32.53 39.87
C ASP A 30 12.58 31.70 38.90
N LEU A 31 12.24 30.42 38.73
CA LEU A 31 12.89 29.52 37.76
C LEU A 31 12.50 29.85 36.32
N LEU A 32 11.27 30.30 36.09
CA LEU A 32 10.75 30.64 34.76
C LEU A 32 11.16 32.05 34.29
N LYS A 33 11.49 32.95 35.21
CA LYS A 33 11.82 34.35 34.91
C LYS A 33 13.05 34.56 34.02
N PRO A 34 14.17 33.84 34.17
CA PRO A 34 15.37 34.04 33.34
C PRO A 34 15.35 33.23 32.03
N LEU A 35 14.21 32.70 31.60
CA LEU A 35 14.14 31.88 30.40
C LEU A 35 14.52 32.67 29.13
N PRO A 36 15.16 32.02 28.14
CA PRO A 36 15.50 32.65 26.86
C PRO A 36 14.23 32.93 26.03
N MET A 37 14.39 33.47 24.83
CA MET A 37 13.24 33.75 23.95
C MET A 37 12.43 32.47 23.66
N GLU A 38 11.10 32.59 23.67
CA GLU A 38 10.18 31.46 23.48
C GLU A 38 10.29 30.73 22.12
N THR A 39 10.93 31.38 21.14
CA THR A 39 11.23 30.83 19.82
C THR A 39 12.61 30.15 19.75
N SER A 40 13.29 29.99 20.89
CA SER A 40 14.58 29.30 20.98
C SER A 40 14.41 27.85 21.43
N ARG A 41 15.28 26.97 20.92
CA ARG A 41 15.27 25.55 21.33
C ARG A 41 15.57 25.37 22.82
N GLU A 42 16.42 26.22 23.36
CA GLU A 42 16.78 26.21 24.79
C GLU A 42 15.56 26.43 25.69
N TYR A 43 14.65 27.33 25.30
CA TYR A 43 13.39 27.56 26.01
C TYR A 43 12.58 26.26 26.15
N GLU A 44 12.36 25.54 25.05
CA GLU A 44 11.61 24.28 25.07
C GLU A 44 12.31 23.21 25.92
N LEU A 45 13.64 23.10 25.83
CA LEU A 45 14.43 22.12 26.59
C LEU A 45 14.35 22.37 28.10
N LEU A 46 14.42 23.63 28.54
CA LEU A 46 14.30 24.01 29.94
C LEU A 46 12.91 23.67 30.49
N LEU A 47 11.85 24.07 29.77
CA LEU A 47 10.47 23.74 30.17
C LEU A 47 10.21 22.23 30.17
N MET A 48 10.75 21.50 29.19
CA MET A 48 10.68 20.05 29.13
C MET A 48 11.41 19.42 30.33
N GLY A 49 12.57 19.96 30.73
CA GLY A 49 13.31 19.53 31.92
C GLY A 49 12.48 19.68 33.19
N ILE A 50 11.82 20.83 33.37
CA ILE A 50 10.91 21.10 34.50
C ILE A 50 9.76 20.08 34.51
N ALA A 51 9.06 19.91 33.39
CA ALA A 51 7.92 19.00 33.29
C ALA A 51 8.28 17.52 33.50
N LEU A 52 9.53 17.13 33.24
CA LEU A 52 10.00 15.75 33.36
C LEU A 52 10.45 15.35 34.76
N LYS A 53 11.18 16.26 35.43
CA LYS A 53 11.92 15.94 36.66
C LYS A 53 11.22 16.42 37.93
N ALA A 54 10.28 17.37 37.81
CA ALA A 54 9.57 17.88 38.97
C ALA A 54 8.54 16.91 39.55
N ASP A 55 8.41 16.94 40.87
CA ASP A 55 7.27 16.34 41.54
C ASP A 55 5.98 17.00 41.03
N ARG A 56 5.11 16.17 40.46
CA ARG A 56 3.88 16.59 39.80
C ARG A 56 2.87 17.17 40.78
N ALA A 57 2.82 16.62 42.00
CA ALA A 57 1.91 17.08 43.04
C ALA A 57 2.19 18.53 43.44
N ARG A 58 3.46 18.94 43.33
CA ARG A 58 3.91 20.32 43.55
C ARG A 58 3.84 21.17 42.28
N LEU A 59 4.33 20.66 41.15
CA LEU A 59 4.45 21.42 39.91
C LEU A 59 3.10 21.92 39.38
N ARG A 60 2.05 21.08 39.40
CA ARG A 60 0.76 21.42 38.80
C ARG A 60 0.06 22.60 39.50
N PRO A 61 -0.06 22.65 40.84
CA PRO A 61 -0.55 23.83 41.53
C PRO A 61 0.30 25.09 41.28
N GLU A 62 1.63 24.98 41.26
CA GLU A 62 2.49 26.14 41.01
C GLU A 62 2.34 26.69 39.58
N LEU A 63 2.19 25.82 38.57
CA LEU A 63 1.89 26.22 37.19
C LEU A 63 0.54 26.96 37.10
N LEU A 64 -0.47 26.50 37.84
CA LEU A 64 -1.79 27.12 37.88
C LEU A 64 -1.75 28.53 38.48
N VAL A 65 -0.97 28.72 39.56
CA VAL A 65 -0.78 30.05 40.15
C VAL A 65 -0.01 30.94 39.18
N ALA A 66 1.10 30.45 38.62
CA ALA A 66 1.94 31.24 37.71
C ALA A 66 1.21 31.67 36.43
N VAL A 67 0.42 30.79 35.80
CA VAL A 67 -0.32 31.14 34.56
C VAL A 67 -1.39 32.21 34.79
N ARG A 68 -1.92 32.31 36.02
CA ARG A 68 -2.97 33.28 36.38
C ARG A 68 -2.38 34.59 36.85
N ASP A 69 -1.42 34.52 37.78
CA ASP A 69 -1.07 35.64 38.64
C ASP A 69 0.32 36.24 38.34
N ALA A 70 1.17 35.56 37.55
CA ALA A 70 2.50 36.07 37.22
C ALA A 70 2.49 37.12 36.09
N ASP A 71 3.64 37.77 35.90
CA ASP A 71 3.89 38.62 34.73
C ASP A 71 3.77 37.84 33.42
N GLU A 72 3.58 38.55 32.31
CA GLU A 72 3.16 37.95 31.03
C GLU A 72 4.12 36.87 30.51
N ASP A 73 5.43 37.08 30.66
CA ASP A 73 6.46 36.14 30.19
C ASP A 73 6.50 34.89 31.05
N VAL A 74 6.48 35.04 32.38
CA VAL A 74 6.41 33.91 33.32
C VAL A 74 5.08 33.15 33.17
N ALA A 75 3.98 33.86 32.99
CA ALA A 75 2.66 33.28 32.81
C ALA A 75 2.60 32.46 31.51
N PHE A 76 3.18 32.94 30.41
CA PHE A 76 3.27 32.17 29.17
C PHE A 76 4.20 30.95 29.31
N ALA A 77 5.33 31.09 30.00
CA ALA A 77 6.22 29.96 30.29
C ALA A 77 5.53 28.88 31.12
N ALA A 78 4.76 29.28 32.13
CA ALA A 78 3.93 28.38 32.91
C ALA A 78 2.84 27.73 32.05
N PHE A 79 2.16 28.50 31.19
CA PHE A 79 1.18 27.96 30.24
C PHE A 79 1.80 26.87 29.37
N TYR A 80 2.94 27.18 28.71
CA TYR A 80 3.66 26.25 27.83
C TYR A 80 4.08 25.01 28.62
N CYS A 81 4.72 25.17 29.78
CA CYS A 81 5.15 24.05 30.62
C CYS A 81 3.97 23.14 31.02
N GLY A 82 2.81 23.74 31.34
CA GLY A 82 1.56 23.02 31.56
C GLY A 82 1.13 22.19 30.34
N THR A 83 1.20 22.74 29.12
CA THR A 83 0.90 21.97 27.90
C THR A 83 1.85 20.78 27.71
N ILE A 84 3.13 20.91 28.07
CA ILE A 84 4.09 19.79 28.00
C ILE A 84 3.69 18.71 29.01
N LEU A 85 3.44 19.10 30.26
CA LEU A 85 3.08 18.18 31.33
C LEU A 85 1.81 17.38 30.96
N LEU A 86 0.74 18.05 30.56
CA LEU A 86 -0.54 17.43 30.25
C LEU A 86 -0.48 16.53 29.01
N ARG A 87 0.22 16.94 27.94
CA ARG A 87 0.42 16.10 26.75
C ARG A 87 1.15 14.80 27.05
N ARG A 88 2.21 14.85 27.86
CA ARG A 88 2.99 13.66 28.24
C ARG A 88 2.16 12.68 29.07
N MET A 89 1.26 13.21 29.89
CA MET A 89 0.33 12.41 30.70
C MET A 89 -0.85 11.85 29.90
N LYS A 90 -1.03 12.28 28.64
CA LYS A 90 -2.19 11.94 27.80
C LYS A 90 -3.52 12.38 28.43
N ASP A 91 -3.50 13.42 29.29
CA ASP A 91 -4.71 14.01 29.87
C ASP A 91 -5.28 15.06 28.92
N PHE A 92 -5.92 14.57 27.85
CA PHE A 92 -6.40 15.43 26.77
C PHE A 92 -7.60 16.29 27.15
N THR A 93 -8.44 15.82 28.08
CA THR A 93 -9.59 16.59 28.58
C THR A 93 -9.10 17.81 29.36
N GLU A 94 -8.13 17.62 30.24
CA GLU A 94 -7.53 18.72 30.96
C GLU A 94 -6.70 19.63 30.05
N LEU A 95 -5.95 19.06 29.10
CA LEU A 95 -5.20 19.84 28.11
C LEU A 95 -6.12 20.77 27.31
N GLU A 96 -7.27 20.28 26.84
CA GLU A 96 -8.21 21.14 26.11
C GLU A 96 -8.78 22.24 27.02
N SER A 97 -9.12 21.90 28.27
CA SER A 97 -9.58 22.87 29.27
C SER A 97 -8.51 23.94 29.54
N TRP A 98 -7.24 23.54 29.58
CA TRP A 98 -6.10 24.44 29.75
C TRP A 98 -5.99 25.45 28.60
N PHE A 99 -6.15 25.00 27.35
CA PHE A 99 -6.22 25.88 26.18
C PHE A 99 -7.45 26.78 26.20
N MET A 100 -8.62 26.28 26.54
CA MET A 100 -9.86 27.08 26.55
C MET A 100 -9.83 28.19 27.61
N ILE A 101 -9.31 27.89 28.81
CA ILE A 101 -9.33 28.84 29.94
C ILE A 101 -8.18 29.83 29.85
N TYR A 102 -6.94 29.37 29.60
CA TYR A 102 -5.74 30.21 29.67
C TYR A 102 -5.20 30.61 28.30
N GLY A 103 -5.46 29.81 27.26
CA GLY A 103 -4.92 30.03 25.91
C GLY A 103 -5.28 31.36 25.25
N PRO A 104 -6.52 31.91 25.38
CA PRO A 104 -6.88 33.16 24.72
C PRO A 104 -5.98 34.35 25.07
N ARG A 105 -5.44 34.39 26.31
CA ARG A 105 -4.48 35.41 26.76
C ARG A 105 -3.21 35.42 25.91
N PHE A 106 -2.79 34.25 25.44
CA PHE A 106 -1.49 34.05 24.80
C PHE A 106 -1.56 33.89 23.28
N ALA A 107 -2.72 34.09 22.66
CA ALA A 107 -2.92 33.89 21.22
C ALA A 107 -1.95 34.71 20.34
N GLY A 108 -1.47 35.86 20.82
CA GLY A 108 -0.49 36.71 20.14
C GLY A 108 0.98 36.31 20.33
N ARG A 109 1.28 35.32 21.19
CA ARG A 109 2.67 34.89 21.46
C ARG A 109 3.19 34.04 20.28
N PRO A 110 4.38 34.33 19.73
CA PRO A 110 4.98 33.56 18.63
C PRO A 110 4.92 32.03 18.77
N ALA A 111 5.18 31.49 19.96
CA ALA A 111 5.21 30.05 20.23
C ALA A 111 3.85 29.43 20.58
N TYR A 112 2.77 30.23 20.69
CA TYR A 112 1.44 29.73 21.03
C TYR A 112 0.88 28.77 19.97
N GLY A 113 0.97 29.14 18.69
CA GLY A 113 0.52 28.26 17.60
C GLY A 113 1.28 26.92 17.59
N HIS A 114 2.58 26.94 17.91
CA HIS A 114 3.40 25.75 18.05
C HIS A 114 2.88 24.82 19.16
N THR A 115 2.56 25.35 20.36
CA THR A 115 2.02 24.54 21.46
C THR A 115 0.64 23.96 21.13
N ARG A 116 -0.20 24.72 20.41
CA ARG A 116 -1.51 24.23 19.97
C ARG A 116 -1.38 23.09 18.97
N VAL A 117 -0.59 23.25 17.90
CA VAL A 117 -0.40 22.21 16.88
C VAL A 117 0.19 20.93 17.50
N MET A 118 1.15 21.08 18.41
CA MET A 118 1.70 19.99 19.19
C MET A 118 0.64 19.23 20.02
N SER A 119 -0.39 19.91 20.49
CA SER A 119 -1.48 19.32 21.29
C SER A 119 -2.49 18.60 20.41
N ASP A 120 -2.84 19.20 19.27
CA ASP A 120 -3.71 18.60 18.26
C ASP A 120 -3.08 17.31 17.69
N LEU A 121 -1.75 17.31 17.50
CA LEU A 121 -1.00 16.15 17.02
C LEU A 121 -1.06 14.96 17.99
N GLU A 122 -0.95 15.18 19.30
CA GLU A 122 -1.06 14.09 20.29
C GLU A 122 -2.44 13.43 20.32
N ARG A 123 -3.45 14.10 19.75
CA ARG A 123 -4.83 13.61 19.57
C ARG A 123 -5.08 13.06 18.16
N GLY A 124 -4.03 12.92 17.35
CA GLY A 124 -4.09 12.39 15.99
C GLY A 124 -4.73 13.34 14.97
N LEU A 125 -4.71 14.66 15.22
CA LEU A 125 -5.32 15.68 14.35
C LEU A 125 -6.82 15.44 14.07
N ARG A 126 -7.53 14.81 15.02
CA ARG A 126 -8.98 14.59 14.91
C ARG A 126 -9.72 15.89 15.21
N ASN A 127 -10.74 16.21 14.42
CA ASN A 127 -11.61 17.37 14.58
C ASN A 127 -10.89 18.74 14.45
N VAL A 128 -9.81 18.81 13.67
CA VAL A 128 -9.12 20.07 13.35
C VAL A 128 -9.02 20.26 11.83
N ASP A 129 -8.79 21.49 11.39
CA ASP A 129 -8.40 21.74 10.00
C ASP A 129 -6.95 21.28 9.78
N VAL A 130 -6.80 20.09 9.21
CA VAL A 130 -5.51 19.47 8.88
C VAL A 130 -4.72 20.33 7.90
N SER A 131 -5.39 20.99 6.94
CA SER A 131 -4.73 21.85 5.96
C SER A 131 -4.15 23.10 6.62
N GLN A 132 -4.89 23.71 7.53
CA GLN A 132 -4.39 24.83 8.34
C GLN A 132 -3.21 24.40 9.23
N THR A 133 -3.32 23.24 9.87
CA THR A 133 -2.25 22.67 10.73
C THR A 133 -0.96 22.43 9.94
N LEU A 134 -1.07 21.90 8.72
CA LEU A 134 0.07 21.71 7.81
C LEU A 134 0.70 23.06 7.41
N ARG A 135 -0.10 24.07 7.06
CA ARG A 135 0.43 25.41 6.72
C ARG A 135 1.16 26.05 7.90
N LEU A 136 0.57 25.99 9.10
CA LEU A 136 1.17 26.56 10.31
C LEU A 136 2.49 25.89 10.67
N SER A 137 2.51 24.55 10.74
CA SER A 137 3.73 23.81 11.05
C SER A 137 4.84 24.00 10.00
N ARG A 138 4.49 24.08 8.71
CA ARG A 138 5.45 24.43 7.64
C ARG A 138 6.03 25.83 7.84
N GLY A 139 5.20 26.80 8.19
CA GLY A 139 5.63 28.18 8.48
C GLY A 139 6.62 28.23 9.64
N TYR A 140 6.39 27.47 10.70
CA TYR A 140 7.34 27.36 11.82
C TYR A 140 8.68 26.75 11.42
N ALA A 141 8.66 25.64 10.66
CA ALA A 141 9.89 25.00 10.19
C ALA A 141 10.73 25.93 9.28
N GLN A 142 10.07 26.71 8.42
CA GLN A 142 10.73 27.65 7.52
C GLN A 142 11.22 28.93 8.22
N GLY A 143 10.43 29.46 9.16
CA GLY A 143 10.79 30.66 9.93
C GLY A 143 11.90 30.42 10.95
N PHE A 144 12.02 29.18 11.46
CA PHE A 144 12.97 28.82 12.51
C PHE A 144 13.73 27.52 12.16
N PRO A 145 14.53 27.51 11.07
CA PRO A 145 15.16 26.28 10.55
C PRO A 145 16.21 25.67 11.48
N LYS A 146 16.69 26.41 12.48
CA LYS A 146 17.62 25.91 13.51
C LYS A 146 16.91 25.40 14.77
N HIS A 147 15.59 25.55 14.85
CA HIS A 147 14.82 25.10 16.00
C HIS A 147 14.30 23.68 15.76
N THR A 148 14.99 22.68 16.32
CA THR A 148 14.70 21.26 16.06
C THR A 148 13.26 20.87 16.36
N GLY A 149 12.67 21.38 17.44
CA GLY A 149 11.24 21.14 17.77
C GLY A 149 10.27 21.60 16.68
N PHE A 150 10.50 22.77 16.08
CA PHE A 150 9.61 23.36 15.07
C PHE A 150 9.79 22.67 13.72
N VAL A 151 11.03 22.35 13.38
CA VAL A 151 11.37 21.61 12.16
C VAL A 151 10.80 20.19 12.23
N HIS A 152 11.01 19.48 13.34
CA HIS A 152 10.46 18.14 13.56
C HIS A 152 8.92 18.14 13.59
N LEU A 153 8.29 19.17 14.19
CA LEU A 153 6.83 19.27 14.24
C LEU A 153 6.21 19.17 12.85
N TYR A 154 6.79 19.84 11.85
CA TYR A 154 6.29 19.76 10.48
C TYR A 154 6.32 18.32 9.95
N ALA A 155 7.40 17.58 10.16
CA ALA A 155 7.49 16.18 9.75
C ALA A 155 6.46 15.28 10.48
N ASP A 156 6.24 15.52 11.78
CA ASP A 156 5.28 14.78 12.59
C ASP A 156 3.83 15.05 12.13
N VAL A 157 3.50 16.31 11.81
CA VAL A 157 2.20 16.71 11.25
C VAL A 157 1.98 16.09 9.88
N VAL A 158 2.98 16.09 9.00
CA VAL A 158 2.91 15.42 7.69
C VAL A 158 2.60 13.93 7.87
N ALA A 159 3.35 13.21 8.71
CA ALA A 159 3.13 11.79 8.94
C ALA A 159 1.70 11.52 9.45
N THR A 160 1.27 12.28 10.45
CA THR A 160 -0.06 12.11 11.06
C THR A 160 -1.19 12.44 10.10
N ALA A 161 -1.08 13.51 9.32
CA ALA A 161 -2.07 13.88 8.31
C ALA A 161 -2.21 12.82 7.22
N ARG A 162 -1.09 12.23 6.80
CA ARG A 162 -1.04 11.17 5.78
C ARG A 162 -1.62 9.85 6.28
N GLU A 163 -1.32 9.47 7.51
CA GLU A 163 -1.91 8.30 8.16
C GLU A 163 -3.43 8.47 8.30
N LEU A 164 -3.90 9.64 8.75
CA LEU A 164 -5.33 9.95 8.89
C LEU A 164 -6.06 9.92 7.54
N ALA A 165 -5.50 10.53 6.49
CA ALA A 165 -6.08 10.49 5.15
C ALA A 165 -6.22 9.06 4.62
N ARG A 166 -5.21 8.22 4.86
CA ARG A 166 -5.26 6.79 4.50
C ARG A 166 -6.32 6.03 5.29
N GLU A 167 -6.49 6.30 6.59
CA GLU A 167 -7.54 5.69 7.42
C GLU A 167 -8.95 6.03 6.90
N ASN A 168 -9.17 7.28 6.48
CA ASN A 168 -10.48 7.75 5.99
C ASN A 168 -10.77 7.36 4.54
N GLY A 169 -9.77 6.88 3.80
CA GLY A 169 -9.89 6.67 2.35
C GLY A 169 -9.93 7.97 1.53
N ASP A 170 -9.46 9.08 2.12
CA ASP A 170 -9.43 10.38 1.47
C ASP A 170 -8.33 10.44 0.39
N GLU A 171 -8.59 11.22 -0.66
CA GLU A 171 -7.58 11.49 -1.68
C GLU A 171 -6.39 12.23 -1.05
N GLN A 172 -5.21 11.73 -1.38
CA GLN A 172 -3.95 11.99 -0.70
C GLN A 172 -3.61 13.50 -0.58
N PRO A 173 -3.10 13.97 0.58
CA PRO A 173 -2.43 15.28 0.66
C PRO A 173 -1.35 15.39 -0.43
N PRO A 174 -1.04 16.60 -0.94
CA PRO A 174 -0.24 16.76 -2.16
C PRO A 174 1.04 15.92 -2.16
N VAL A 175 1.37 15.39 -3.35
CA VAL A 175 2.38 14.34 -3.61
C VAL A 175 3.78 14.68 -3.09
N ASP A 176 4.08 15.96 -2.83
CA ASP A 176 5.35 16.47 -2.30
C ASP A 176 5.45 16.52 -0.77
N ALA A 177 4.37 16.21 -0.05
CA ALA A 177 4.31 16.35 1.41
C ALA A 177 5.23 15.37 2.13
N ILE A 178 5.28 14.10 1.71
CA ILE A 178 6.12 13.08 2.36
C ILE A 178 7.60 13.42 2.21
N GLU A 179 8.05 13.82 1.01
CA GLU A 179 9.45 14.21 0.77
C GLU A 179 9.82 15.47 1.56
N SER A 180 8.91 16.45 1.64
CA SER A 180 9.11 17.64 2.48
C SER A 180 9.21 17.29 3.97
N GLY A 181 8.40 16.35 4.44
CA GLY A 181 8.46 15.82 5.80
C GLY A 181 9.75 15.04 6.06
N LEU A 182 10.21 14.23 5.11
CA LEU A 182 11.47 13.49 5.20
C LEU A 182 12.65 14.44 5.30
N LYS A 183 12.69 15.47 4.45
CA LYS A 183 13.71 16.51 4.54
C LYS A 183 13.69 17.19 5.91
N ALA A 184 12.51 17.54 6.42
CA ALA A 184 12.41 18.21 7.72
C ALA A 184 12.87 17.31 8.88
N VAL A 185 12.51 16.02 8.89
CA VAL A 185 13.01 15.13 9.95
C VAL A 185 14.52 14.88 9.81
N ASP A 186 15.06 14.82 8.60
CA ASP A 186 16.50 14.71 8.38
C ASP A 186 17.25 15.97 8.84
N ASP A 187 16.71 17.16 8.58
CA ASP A 187 17.23 18.43 9.10
C ASP A 187 17.21 18.43 10.65
N ALA A 188 16.14 17.94 11.27
CA ALA A 188 16.04 17.83 12.74
C ALA A 188 17.05 16.81 13.31
N ILE A 189 17.24 15.66 12.64
CA ILE A 189 18.25 14.66 13.02
C ILE A 189 19.66 15.23 12.89
N ALA A 190 19.95 15.99 11.84
CA ALA A 190 21.27 16.60 11.64
C ALA A 190 21.62 17.58 12.76
N LEU A 191 20.62 18.29 13.30
CA LEU A 191 20.78 19.23 14.40
C LEU A 191 20.86 18.54 15.77
N GLU A 192 20.09 17.46 16.00
CA GLU A 192 20.05 16.74 17.28
C GLU A 192 19.98 15.22 17.05
N PRO A 193 21.11 14.55 16.72
CA PRO A 193 21.13 13.12 16.34
C PRO A 193 20.79 12.16 17.48
N GLY A 194 20.84 12.62 18.73
CA GLY A 194 20.59 11.80 19.91
C GLY A 194 19.11 11.55 20.19
N TYR A 195 18.19 12.27 19.55
CA TYR A 195 16.79 12.25 19.97
C TYR A 195 15.97 11.17 19.26
N ALA A 196 15.69 10.07 19.97
CA ALA A 196 14.99 8.89 19.46
C ALA A 196 13.66 9.18 18.73
N LYS A 197 12.90 10.21 19.15
CA LYS A 197 11.59 10.55 18.54
C LYS A 197 11.73 10.81 17.04
N PHE A 198 12.83 11.45 16.63
CA PHE A 198 13.01 11.86 15.24
C PHE A 198 13.12 10.66 14.32
N TYR A 199 13.83 9.61 14.74
CA TYR A 199 13.92 8.35 14.00
C TYR A 199 12.59 7.61 13.90
N ALA A 200 11.75 7.67 14.95
CA ALA A 200 10.39 7.12 14.89
C ALA A 200 9.51 7.88 13.87
N THR A 201 9.59 9.21 13.80
CA THR A 201 8.89 10.00 12.78
C THR A 201 9.41 9.70 11.38
N LYS A 202 10.73 9.57 11.20
CA LYS A 202 11.34 9.16 9.93
C LYS A 202 10.84 7.79 9.48
N ALA A 203 10.76 6.83 10.40
CA ALA A 203 10.22 5.50 10.12
C ALA A 203 8.77 5.54 9.60
N ARG A 204 7.90 6.37 10.20
CA ARG A 204 6.52 6.59 9.74
C ARG A 204 6.48 7.10 8.30
N LEU A 205 7.28 8.13 7.99
CA LEU A 205 7.33 8.73 6.66
C LEU A 205 7.87 7.75 5.59
N LEU A 206 8.91 6.97 5.92
CA LEU A 206 9.43 5.93 5.03
C LEU A 206 8.42 4.81 4.79
N ALA A 207 7.67 4.41 5.81
CA ALA A 207 6.61 3.42 5.66
C ALA A 207 5.46 3.94 4.77
N LEU A 208 5.12 5.23 4.88
CA LEU A 208 4.17 5.89 3.98
C LEU A 208 4.66 5.95 2.52
N ARG A 209 5.99 5.95 2.31
CA ARG A 209 6.63 5.83 0.99
C ARG A 209 6.83 4.37 0.54
N HIS A 210 6.40 3.41 1.37
CA HIS A 210 6.58 1.97 1.17
C HIS A 210 8.02 1.46 1.22
N ASP A 211 8.95 2.24 1.79
CA ASP A 211 10.34 1.86 2.05
C ASP A 211 10.46 1.15 3.39
N TYR A 212 9.80 -0.01 3.50
CA TYR A 212 9.65 -0.72 4.78
C TYR A 212 10.98 -1.15 5.41
N GLY A 213 11.98 -1.52 4.60
CA GLY A 213 13.31 -1.91 5.12
C GLY A 213 13.98 -0.78 5.90
N GLU A 214 14.07 0.41 5.31
CA GLU A 214 14.67 1.58 5.96
C GLU A 214 13.81 2.06 7.13
N ALA A 215 12.48 1.97 7.01
CA ALA A 215 11.55 2.28 8.09
C ALA A 215 11.80 1.40 9.33
N LEU A 216 12.01 0.09 9.13
CA LEU A 216 12.29 -0.86 10.20
C LEU A 216 13.66 -0.60 10.87
N ILE A 217 14.66 -0.17 10.11
CA ILE A 217 15.96 0.25 10.65
C ILE A 217 15.78 1.48 11.55
N CYS A 218 15.07 2.50 11.06
CA CYS A 218 14.84 3.74 11.80
C CYS A 218 14.05 3.52 13.10
N ILE A 219 12.98 2.72 13.09
CA ILE A 219 12.20 2.46 14.32
C ILE A 219 12.97 1.60 15.32
N THR A 220 13.80 0.66 14.85
CA THR A 220 14.68 -0.13 15.74
C THR A 220 15.70 0.79 16.41
N PHE A 221 16.31 1.69 15.64
CA PHE A 221 17.21 2.70 16.17
C PHE A 221 16.54 3.61 17.23
N ALA A 222 15.29 3.99 17.00
CA ALA A 222 14.50 4.78 17.97
C ALA A 222 14.26 4.00 19.28
N ILE A 223 13.95 2.71 19.18
CA ILE A 223 13.77 1.83 20.35
C ILE A 223 15.07 1.71 21.15
N ASP A 224 16.18 1.46 20.47
CA ASP A 224 17.48 1.20 21.12
C ASP A 224 18.07 2.43 21.83
N ARG A 225 17.71 3.64 21.38
CA ARG A 225 18.22 4.92 21.93
C ARG A 225 17.26 5.63 22.86
N GLU A 226 16.10 5.06 23.12
CA GLU A 226 15.14 5.69 24.01
C GLU A 226 15.66 5.68 25.45
N ASP A 227 15.59 6.83 26.13
CA ASP A 227 16.14 7.00 27.46
C ASP A 227 15.23 6.37 28.51
N SER A 228 15.69 5.27 29.09
CA SER A 228 14.96 4.49 30.10
C SER A 228 14.82 5.18 31.46
N SER A 229 15.54 6.28 31.70
CA SER A 229 15.41 7.07 32.93
C SER A 229 14.19 8.01 32.93
N ARG A 230 13.56 8.25 31.77
CA ARG A 230 12.41 9.17 31.66
C ARG A 230 11.15 8.59 32.30
N SER A 231 10.40 9.43 33.00
CA SER A 231 9.17 9.01 33.71
C SER A 231 8.05 8.50 32.80
N ASP A 232 8.08 8.82 31.50
CA ASP A 232 7.13 8.35 30.48
C ASP A 232 7.72 7.30 29.52
N TYR A 233 8.88 6.73 29.85
CA TYR A 233 9.58 5.74 29.03
C TYR A 233 8.68 4.59 28.56
N ALA A 234 7.91 3.99 29.48
CA ALA A 234 7.03 2.85 29.17
C ALA A 234 6.00 3.19 28.07
N ILE A 235 5.44 4.40 28.10
CA ILE A 235 4.49 4.88 27.08
C ILE A 235 5.20 5.04 25.73
N ARG A 236 6.41 5.64 25.72
CA ARG A 236 7.18 5.87 24.49
C ARG A 236 7.61 4.57 23.83
N ILE A 237 8.17 3.63 24.59
CA ILE A 237 8.53 2.30 24.07
C ILE A 237 7.29 1.57 23.56
N GLY A 238 6.17 1.62 24.29
CA GLY A 238 4.91 1.06 23.83
C GLY A 238 4.53 1.60 22.44
N ASN A 239 4.54 2.92 22.27
CA ASN A 239 4.25 3.57 20.98
C ASN A 239 5.21 3.14 19.87
N TYR A 240 6.52 3.04 20.15
CA TYR A 240 7.48 2.59 19.15
C TYR A 240 7.30 1.13 18.75
N GLN A 241 6.97 0.26 19.71
CA GLN A 241 6.67 -1.14 19.43
C GLN A 241 5.40 -1.29 18.59
N SER A 242 4.34 -0.55 18.92
CA SER A 242 3.12 -0.50 18.11
C SER A 242 3.40 0.00 16.69
N LEU A 243 4.22 1.03 16.55
CA LEU A 243 4.64 1.54 15.25
C LEU A 243 5.43 0.47 14.46
N ARG A 244 6.39 -0.20 15.08
CA ARG A 244 7.16 -1.28 14.45
C ARG A 244 6.24 -2.39 13.94
N LEU A 245 5.29 -2.84 14.76
CA LEU A 245 4.30 -3.86 14.37
C LEU A 245 3.44 -3.41 13.20
N SER A 246 3.00 -2.15 13.19
CA SER A 246 2.24 -1.57 12.07
C SER A 246 3.06 -1.58 10.77
N ILE A 247 4.34 -1.18 10.82
CA ILE A 247 5.24 -1.20 9.66
C ILE A 247 5.42 -2.63 9.13
N GLN A 248 5.65 -3.61 10.02
CA GLN A 248 5.79 -5.02 9.65
C GLN A 248 4.51 -5.58 9.02
N SER A 249 3.34 -5.25 9.57
CA SER A 249 2.05 -5.66 9.00
C SER A 249 1.88 -5.12 7.58
N GLN A 250 2.17 -3.84 7.36
CA GLN A 250 2.07 -3.21 6.05
C GLN A 250 3.02 -3.82 5.02
N GLU A 251 4.25 -4.16 5.43
CA GLU A 251 5.20 -4.86 4.59
C GLU A 251 4.68 -6.25 4.20
N ASN A 252 4.16 -7.01 5.18
CA ASN A 252 3.61 -8.34 4.96
C ASN A 252 2.39 -8.31 4.04
N ASP A 253 1.50 -7.33 4.22
CA ASP A 253 0.32 -7.13 3.36
C ASP A 253 0.74 -6.86 1.91
N ARG A 254 1.80 -6.05 1.70
CA ARG A 254 2.35 -5.80 0.36
C ARG A 254 2.94 -7.07 -0.25
N LYS A 255 3.74 -7.82 0.51
CA LYS A 255 4.32 -9.10 0.06
C LYS A 255 3.21 -10.11 -0.30
N LEU A 256 2.15 -10.16 0.50
CA LEU A 256 1.01 -11.03 0.26
C LEU A 256 0.24 -10.63 -1.01
N ARG A 257 -0.06 -9.33 -1.19
CA ARG A 257 -0.70 -8.83 -2.42
C ARG A 257 0.11 -9.18 -3.67
N ASN A 258 1.42 -8.94 -3.66
CA ASN A 258 2.29 -9.27 -4.79
C ASN A 258 2.25 -10.77 -5.13
N ARG A 259 2.24 -11.65 -4.11
CA ARG A 259 2.10 -13.10 -4.31
C ARG A 259 0.75 -13.50 -4.86
N ILE A 260 -0.33 -12.87 -4.42
CA ILE A 260 -1.68 -13.12 -4.94
C ILE A 260 -1.76 -12.69 -6.42
N GLU A 261 -1.20 -11.53 -6.78
CA GLU A 261 -1.16 -11.08 -8.17
C GLU A 261 -0.33 -12.02 -9.06
N GLU A 262 0.80 -12.51 -8.56
CA GLU A 262 1.61 -13.51 -9.26
C GLU A 262 0.84 -14.81 -9.49
N TYR A 263 0.19 -15.34 -8.46
CA TYR A 263 -0.63 -16.55 -8.59
C TYR A 263 -1.84 -16.34 -9.49
N SER A 264 -2.48 -15.18 -9.47
CA SER A 264 -3.58 -14.85 -10.38
C SER A 264 -3.11 -14.91 -11.83
N ARG A 265 -1.97 -14.28 -12.15
CA ARG A 265 -1.40 -14.32 -13.51
C ARG A 265 -1.01 -15.73 -13.94
N GLU A 266 -0.41 -16.52 -13.04
CA GLU A 266 -0.06 -17.90 -13.35
C GLU A 266 -1.30 -18.77 -13.58
N PHE A 267 -2.34 -18.56 -12.77
CA PHE A 267 -3.63 -19.24 -12.89
C PHE A 267 -4.30 -18.92 -14.22
N ASP A 268 -4.40 -17.64 -14.58
CA ASP A 268 -4.98 -17.18 -15.84
C ASP A 268 -4.26 -17.82 -17.03
N ARG A 269 -2.92 -17.83 -17.03
CA ARG A 269 -2.13 -18.49 -18.09
C ARG A 269 -2.41 -19.99 -18.19
N LYS A 270 -2.50 -20.70 -17.05
CA LYS A 270 -2.83 -22.13 -17.05
C LYS A 270 -4.25 -22.40 -17.51
N HIS A 271 -5.18 -21.49 -17.21
CA HIS A 271 -6.56 -21.57 -17.68
C HIS A 271 -6.62 -21.46 -19.20
N ASP A 272 -5.96 -20.43 -19.77
CA ASP A 272 -5.86 -20.24 -21.22
C ASP A 272 -5.20 -21.44 -21.93
N GLU A 273 -4.12 -21.98 -21.35
CA GLU A 273 -3.46 -23.19 -21.87
C GLU A 273 -4.37 -24.43 -21.84
N ALA A 274 -5.18 -24.58 -20.78
CA ALA A 274 -6.12 -25.68 -20.64
C ALA A 274 -7.27 -25.56 -21.66
N GLU A 275 -7.79 -24.35 -21.84
CA GLU A 275 -8.83 -24.07 -22.83
C GLU A 275 -8.33 -24.33 -24.25
N ALA A 276 -7.12 -23.89 -24.59
CA ALA A 276 -6.50 -24.16 -25.89
C ALA A 276 -6.32 -25.66 -26.16
N LYS A 277 -5.83 -26.43 -25.18
CA LYS A 277 -5.70 -27.89 -25.29
C LYS A 277 -7.05 -28.59 -25.43
N LEU A 278 -8.07 -28.10 -24.73
CA LEU A 278 -9.42 -28.65 -24.84
C LEU A 278 -9.99 -28.40 -26.24
N ALA A 279 -9.86 -27.18 -26.76
CA ALA A 279 -10.28 -26.85 -28.13
C ALA A 279 -9.57 -27.72 -29.19
N GLU A 280 -8.26 -27.94 -29.02
CA GLU A 280 -7.50 -28.84 -29.88
C GLU A 280 -8.00 -30.30 -29.79
N SER A 281 -8.25 -30.79 -28.57
CA SER A 281 -8.75 -32.16 -28.36
C SER A 281 -10.14 -32.36 -28.96
N VAL A 282 -11.05 -31.39 -28.83
CA VAL A 282 -12.38 -31.44 -29.44
C VAL A 282 -12.27 -31.49 -30.96
N SER A 283 -11.43 -30.64 -31.56
CA SER A 283 -11.21 -30.65 -33.02
C SER A 283 -10.64 -31.99 -33.52
N ARG A 284 -9.71 -32.60 -32.76
CA ARG A 284 -9.20 -33.95 -33.07
C ARG A 284 -10.27 -35.03 -32.96
N MET A 285 -11.15 -34.95 -31.96
CA MET A 285 -12.26 -35.89 -31.80
C MET A 285 -13.23 -35.81 -32.98
N ASP A 286 -13.65 -34.61 -33.38
CA ASP A 286 -14.55 -34.40 -34.50
C ASP A 286 -13.97 -34.94 -35.82
N GLY A 287 -12.67 -34.72 -36.06
CA GLY A 287 -11.99 -35.32 -37.20
C GLY A 287 -11.93 -36.86 -37.15
N SER A 288 -11.79 -37.46 -35.96
CA SER A 288 -11.74 -38.91 -35.79
C SER A 288 -13.10 -39.59 -35.96
N THR A 289 -14.17 -38.98 -35.44
CA THR A 289 -15.53 -39.51 -35.56
C THR A 289 -16.00 -39.46 -37.01
N LEU A 290 -15.65 -38.40 -37.74
CA LEU A 290 -15.91 -38.28 -39.18
C LEU A 290 -15.27 -39.44 -39.96
N LYS A 291 -13.98 -39.73 -39.72
CA LYS A 291 -13.27 -40.87 -40.34
C LYS A 291 -13.89 -42.22 -39.97
N ASN A 292 -14.33 -42.41 -38.73
CA ASN A 292 -14.99 -43.65 -38.32
C ASN A 292 -16.32 -43.85 -39.06
N LEU A 293 -17.08 -42.78 -39.30
CA LEU A 293 -18.29 -42.82 -40.13
C LEU A 293 -17.98 -43.14 -41.60
N GLU A 294 -16.90 -42.62 -42.16
CA GLU A 294 -16.41 -42.99 -43.51
C GLU A 294 -16.13 -44.49 -43.62
N PHE A 295 -15.38 -45.05 -42.66
CA PHE A 295 -15.10 -46.49 -42.63
C PHE A 295 -16.37 -47.31 -42.53
N LEU A 296 -17.31 -46.92 -41.67
CA LEU A 296 -18.57 -47.65 -41.50
C LEU A 296 -19.40 -47.64 -42.79
N GLY A 297 -19.50 -46.48 -43.45
CA GLY A 297 -20.16 -46.35 -44.75
C GLY A 297 -19.48 -47.18 -45.85
N PHE A 298 -18.14 -47.19 -45.86
CA PHE A 298 -17.34 -48.01 -46.77
C PHE A 298 -17.64 -49.51 -46.62
N PHE A 299 -17.57 -50.03 -45.39
CA PHE A 299 -17.83 -51.44 -45.11
C PHE A 299 -19.28 -51.84 -45.41
N ALA A 300 -20.26 -51.00 -45.06
CA ALA A 300 -21.65 -51.27 -45.36
C ALA A 300 -21.89 -51.45 -46.87
N ALA A 301 -21.36 -50.54 -47.68
CA ALA A 301 -21.54 -50.64 -49.13
C ALA A 301 -20.75 -51.81 -49.74
N LEU A 302 -19.55 -52.13 -49.22
CA LEU A 302 -18.78 -53.30 -49.66
C LEU A 302 -19.56 -54.60 -49.40
N ILE A 303 -20.18 -54.73 -48.22
CA ILE A 303 -21.00 -55.89 -47.86
C ILE A 303 -22.24 -55.96 -48.77
N SER A 304 -22.97 -54.84 -48.94
CA SER A 304 -24.15 -54.78 -49.82
C SER A 304 -23.79 -55.10 -51.28
N PHE A 305 -22.66 -54.59 -51.78
CA PHE A 305 -22.16 -54.88 -53.12
C PHE A 305 -21.83 -56.37 -53.28
N THR A 306 -21.14 -56.96 -52.30
CA THR A 306 -20.75 -58.37 -52.33
C THR A 306 -21.98 -59.28 -52.35
N ILE A 307 -22.95 -59.03 -51.47
CA ILE A 307 -24.21 -59.79 -51.40
C ILE A 307 -25.01 -59.63 -52.69
N GLY A 308 -25.19 -58.39 -53.17
CA GLY A 308 -25.93 -58.10 -54.39
C GLY A 308 -25.29 -58.77 -55.62
N SER A 309 -23.96 -58.71 -55.74
CA SER A 309 -23.23 -59.32 -56.84
C SER A 309 -23.34 -60.85 -56.83
N VAL A 310 -23.23 -61.50 -55.66
CA VAL A 310 -23.42 -62.94 -55.53
C VAL A 310 -24.85 -63.34 -55.91
N GLN A 311 -25.85 -62.62 -55.41
CA GLN A 311 -27.26 -62.90 -55.72
C GLN A 311 -27.55 -62.78 -57.22
N MET A 312 -26.99 -61.76 -57.87
CA MET A 312 -27.13 -61.51 -59.31
C MET A 312 -26.42 -62.57 -60.15
N ALA A 313 -25.23 -63.01 -59.73
CA ALA A 313 -24.49 -64.09 -60.39
C ALA A 313 -25.23 -65.45 -60.34
N VAL A 314 -26.03 -65.69 -59.30
CA VAL A 314 -26.83 -66.91 -59.14
C VAL A 314 -28.17 -66.84 -59.87
N SER A 315 -28.76 -65.65 -59.96
CA SER A 315 -30.15 -65.47 -60.40
C SER A 315 -30.31 -65.18 -61.90
N PHE A 316 -29.25 -64.76 -62.60
CA PHE A 316 -29.30 -64.36 -64.01
C PHE A 316 -28.28 -65.14 -64.87
N PRO A 317 -28.50 -65.25 -66.20
CA PRO A 317 -27.50 -65.75 -67.13
C PRO A 317 -26.17 -65.00 -67.02
N PRO A 318 -25.02 -65.63 -67.34
CA PRO A 318 -23.69 -65.05 -67.08
C PRO A 318 -23.46 -63.66 -67.70
N GLN A 319 -24.04 -63.40 -68.87
CA GLN A 319 -23.89 -62.12 -69.59
C GLN A 319 -24.71 -61.01 -68.91
N ASP A 320 -25.98 -61.27 -68.60
CA ASP A 320 -26.86 -60.34 -67.92
C ASP A 320 -26.37 -60.02 -66.51
N ALA A 321 -25.89 -61.03 -65.78
CA ALA A 321 -25.31 -60.88 -64.46
C ALA A 321 -24.05 -60.00 -64.49
N ALA A 322 -23.16 -60.19 -65.46
CA ALA A 322 -21.96 -59.38 -65.61
C ALA A 322 -22.29 -57.91 -65.91
N GLY A 323 -23.24 -57.65 -66.82
CA GLY A 323 -23.71 -56.29 -67.12
C GLY A 323 -24.25 -55.59 -65.88
N LEU A 324 -25.12 -56.27 -65.13
CA LEU A 324 -25.78 -55.71 -63.96
C LEU A 324 -24.80 -55.51 -62.78
N ILE A 325 -23.82 -56.40 -62.57
CA ILE A 325 -22.75 -56.22 -61.56
C ILE A 325 -21.89 -55.00 -61.88
N VAL A 326 -21.56 -54.77 -63.17
CA VAL A 326 -20.80 -53.60 -63.60
C VAL A 326 -21.59 -52.31 -63.38
N VAL A 327 -22.91 -52.31 -63.64
CA VAL A 327 -23.79 -51.18 -63.31
C VAL A 327 -23.82 -50.92 -61.81
N LEU A 328 -23.95 -51.97 -60.99
CA LEU A 328 -23.97 -51.86 -59.54
C LEU A 328 -22.65 -51.29 -59.00
N MET A 329 -21.50 -51.75 -59.52
CA MET A 329 -20.19 -51.21 -59.19
C MET A 329 -20.04 -49.74 -59.59
N GLY A 330 -20.52 -49.36 -60.78
CA GLY A 330 -20.53 -47.98 -61.25
C GLY A 330 -21.37 -47.07 -60.36
N ALA A 331 -22.57 -47.53 -59.98
CA ALA A 331 -23.47 -46.80 -59.08
C ALA A 331 -22.85 -46.63 -57.68
N LEU A 332 -22.17 -47.66 -57.18
CA LEU A 332 -21.44 -47.63 -55.91
C LEU A 332 -20.31 -46.58 -55.93
N LEU A 333 -19.51 -46.55 -57.01
CA LEU A 333 -18.42 -45.57 -57.19
C LEU A 333 -18.96 -44.13 -57.26
N VAL A 334 -20.09 -43.91 -57.93
CA VAL A 334 -20.75 -42.60 -57.98
C VAL A 334 -21.27 -42.20 -56.59
N ALA A 335 -21.92 -43.11 -55.87
CA ALA A 335 -22.42 -42.85 -54.52
C ALA A 335 -21.28 -42.53 -53.54
N PHE A 336 -20.18 -43.28 -53.57
CA PHE A 336 -18.99 -42.98 -52.78
C PHE A 336 -18.34 -41.66 -53.16
N SER A 337 -18.25 -41.34 -54.44
CA SER A 337 -17.70 -40.06 -54.89
C SER A 337 -18.57 -38.89 -54.41
N GLY A 338 -19.89 -39.04 -54.43
CA GLY A 338 -20.83 -38.07 -53.86
C GLY A 338 -20.68 -37.93 -52.35
N PHE A 339 -20.55 -39.03 -51.62
CA PHE A 339 -20.38 -39.04 -50.17
C PHE A 339 -19.03 -38.43 -49.74
N SER A 340 -17.93 -38.82 -50.40
CA SER A 340 -16.60 -38.23 -50.18
C SER A 340 -16.57 -36.74 -50.51
N PHE A 341 -17.28 -36.29 -51.55
CA PHE A 341 -17.38 -34.85 -51.85
C PHE A 341 -18.12 -34.06 -50.74
N ILE A 342 -19.17 -34.64 -50.15
CA ILE A 342 -19.93 -34.02 -49.06
C ILE A 342 -19.07 -33.92 -47.79
N LEU A 343 -18.28 -34.96 -47.46
CA LEU A 343 -17.39 -34.94 -46.30
C LEU A 343 -16.13 -34.08 -46.49
N GLU A 344 -15.53 -34.06 -47.69
CA GLU A 344 -14.28 -33.35 -47.95
C GLU A 344 -14.43 -31.82 -48.08
N ARG A 345 -15.65 -31.26 -48.00
CA ARG A 345 -15.89 -29.81 -48.12
C ARG A 345 -15.12 -28.97 -47.08
N HIS A 346 -14.53 -29.61 -46.06
CA HIS A 346 -13.73 -28.97 -45.02
C HIS A 346 -12.18 -29.00 -45.24
N LEU A 347 -11.64 -29.73 -46.24
CA LEU A 347 -10.18 -29.93 -46.41
C LEU A 347 -9.71 -29.81 -47.88
N SER A 348 -9.70 -28.56 -48.34
CA SER A 348 -9.05 -27.86 -49.49
C SER A 348 -8.22 -28.52 -50.63
N THR A 349 -7.92 -29.82 -50.76
CA THR A 349 -6.94 -30.25 -51.82
C THR A 349 -7.22 -31.51 -52.64
N SER A 350 -8.27 -32.30 -52.40
CA SER A 350 -8.46 -33.61 -53.07
C SER A 350 -9.67 -33.72 -54.04
N SER A 351 -10.36 -32.61 -54.33
CA SER A 351 -11.63 -32.65 -55.08
C SER A 351 -11.53 -33.21 -56.51
N TRP A 352 -10.37 -33.10 -57.16
CA TRP A 352 -10.15 -33.62 -58.52
C TRP A 352 -10.18 -35.16 -58.58
N ARG A 353 -9.65 -35.85 -57.56
CA ARG A 353 -9.62 -37.33 -57.53
C ARG A 353 -11.03 -37.90 -57.38
N VAL A 354 -11.84 -37.25 -56.56
CA VAL A 354 -13.26 -37.59 -56.35
C VAL A 354 -14.06 -37.44 -57.65
N LEU A 355 -13.78 -36.38 -58.42
CA LEU A 355 -14.43 -36.16 -59.72
C LEU A 355 -14.06 -37.23 -60.77
N ILE A 356 -12.79 -37.66 -60.83
CA ILE A 356 -12.39 -38.76 -61.72
C ILE A 356 -13.09 -40.05 -61.31
N ALA A 357 -13.10 -40.39 -60.02
CA ALA A 357 -13.72 -41.62 -59.53
C ALA A 357 -15.22 -41.66 -59.86
N GLY A 358 -15.92 -40.52 -59.70
CA GLY A 358 -17.32 -40.38 -60.10
C GLY A 358 -17.51 -40.52 -61.62
N GLY A 359 -16.62 -39.93 -62.42
CA GLY A 359 -16.64 -40.06 -63.89
C GLY A 359 -16.41 -41.49 -64.36
N VAL A 360 -15.46 -42.21 -63.75
CA VAL A 360 -15.23 -43.64 -64.01
C VAL A 360 -16.45 -44.48 -63.61
N GLY A 361 -17.08 -44.17 -62.48
CA GLY A 361 -18.32 -44.82 -62.05
C GLY A 361 -19.47 -44.64 -63.05
N LEU A 362 -19.66 -43.43 -63.56
CA LEU A 362 -20.65 -43.14 -64.61
C LEU A 362 -20.37 -43.92 -65.90
N LEU A 363 -19.10 -43.99 -66.33
CA LEU A 363 -18.69 -44.77 -67.48
C LEU A 363 -18.94 -46.28 -67.28
N ALA A 364 -18.69 -46.80 -66.07
CA ALA A 364 -19.01 -48.18 -65.72
C ALA A 364 -20.52 -48.45 -65.78
N CYS A 365 -21.37 -47.53 -65.29
CA CYS A 365 -22.83 -47.64 -65.45
C CYS A 365 -23.25 -47.73 -66.91
N VAL A 366 -22.74 -46.84 -67.76
CA VAL A 366 -23.08 -46.83 -69.19
C VAL A 366 -22.57 -48.10 -69.89
N GLY A 367 -21.34 -48.52 -69.59
CA GLY A 367 -20.75 -49.74 -70.15
C GLY A 367 -21.50 -51.01 -69.73
N GLY A 368 -21.86 -51.13 -68.46
CA GLY A 368 -22.64 -52.26 -67.95
C GLY A 368 -24.04 -52.33 -68.54
N ALA A 369 -24.72 -51.19 -68.70
CA ALA A 369 -26.03 -51.13 -69.34
C ALA A 369 -25.97 -51.55 -70.82
N LEU A 370 -24.90 -51.18 -71.54
CA LEU A 370 -24.68 -51.60 -72.93
C LEU A 370 -24.39 -53.10 -73.06
N ILE A 371 -23.72 -53.69 -72.06
CA ILE A 371 -23.49 -55.15 -71.99
C ILE A 371 -24.81 -55.89 -71.74
N TRP A 372 -25.69 -55.34 -70.91
CA TRP A 372 -27.00 -55.93 -70.61
C TRP A 372 -28.01 -55.83 -71.77
N LEU A 373 -27.88 -54.82 -72.63
CA LEU A 373 -28.76 -54.61 -73.80
C LEU A 373 -28.36 -55.40 -75.05
N ARG A 374 -27.22 -56.11 -75.02
CA ARG A 374 -26.72 -56.97 -76.10
C ARG A 374 -27.03 -58.42 -75.80
#